data_AF-A0AAD7X0Z9-F1
#
_entry.id   AF-A0AAD7X0Z9-F1
#
_cell.length_a   1.000
_cell.length_b   1.000
_cell.length_c   1.000
_cell.angle_alpha   90.00
_cell.angle_beta   90.00
_cell.angle_gamma   90.00
#
_symmetry.space_group_name_H-M   'P 1'
#
loop_
_entity.id
_entity.type
_entity.pdbx_description
1 polymer ?
#
loop_
_entity_poly.entity_id
_entity_poly.type
_entity_poly.pdbx_seq_one_letter_code
_entity_poly.pdbx_strand_id
1 'polypeptide(L)'
;MEEFRMMVHLFGATSSPSIASYALKRTAEDHKDTASPEAVQTVLNNFYVDDCLKSVPTEDDAMTLAKDLRTLCASGGFTLTKWTSHNRKVLMSIPEEQRAKETKNLDLSSEALPVERALGIQWDTETDAFTYSIKLPDKPMTRRGILAVVNSIYDPLGLLAPVILPAKLLLKDLCKEQSGWDEDISEKHAEDWKGWTEDVTYLSNFQVNRCLKPADFGRTASAQLHHFSDASEYAYGTASYLLLENKQGKKHCSLVMGKSRVASLKQVTIPRLELTAAVVAVKIDKMLHQELQVPLQPSTFWTDSTTVLRYIDNNTAHFKTFVANRINVIREATKPSQWKYVRTTENPADLPSRGLKAKSLAQSRTWIDGPSFLLNNECDWPEQPMQRKESLQNDPEVKNMATVNTIKVEEDKEPMNKLIDYYSEWHKLKRAVAWILKLKRTLQQLKDERKELSRTIVQAEKDHEKQRSKLEHHMKKYKSTREKKPLTLDDLVAAESEIIKFSQRQQFNEELQALQKGKQVSRNSQLFRLDPILQDSILRVAEDSTSQPCQRPPNAQPSYLNTAELPH
;
A
#
# COMPACT_ATOMS: atom_id res chain seq x y z
N MET A 1 7.38 64.24 7.56
CA MET A 1 7.14 62.83 7.17
C MET A 1 5.90 62.42 7.95
N GLU A 2 4.84 62.03 7.26
CA GLU A 2 3.62 61.57 7.93
C GLU A 2 3.66 60.05 8.03
N GLU A 3 3.43 59.53 9.23
CA GLU A 3 3.36 58.10 9.50
C GLU A 3 1.90 57.66 9.47
N PHE A 4 1.60 56.63 8.67
CA PHE A 4 0.27 56.04 8.58
C PHE A 4 0.27 54.65 9.22
N ARG A 5 -0.82 54.31 9.92
CA ARG A 5 -1.09 52.97 10.44
C ARG A 5 -2.30 52.38 9.73
N MET A 6 -2.13 51.18 9.18
CA MET A 6 -3.20 50.47 8.50
C MET A 6 -4.21 49.93 9.52
N MET A 7 -5.49 50.16 9.25
CA MET A 7 -6.61 49.67 10.09
C MET A 7 -7.27 48.40 9.52
N VAL A 8 -6.69 47.85 8.45
CA VAL A 8 -7.16 46.65 7.76
C VAL A 8 -6.01 45.66 7.61
N HIS A 9 -6.34 44.39 7.39
CA HIS A 9 -5.34 43.37 7.11
C HIS A 9 -4.54 43.71 5.85
N LEU A 10 -3.22 43.72 6.00
CA LEU A 10 -2.28 44.13 4.97
C LEU A 10 -2.13 43.03 3.91
N PHE A 11 -2.05 43.42 2.64
CA PHE A 11 -1.51 42.55 1.60
C PHE A 11 -0.03 42.28 1.86
N GLY A 12 0.40 41.03 1.71
CA GLY A 12 1.78 40.60 1.95
C GLY A 12 2.12 40.26 3.41
N ALA A 13 1.24 40.53 4.38
CA ALA A 13 1.41 40.00 5.73
C ALA A 13 1.04 38.50 5.76
N THR A 14 1.92 37.69 6.33
CA THR A 14 1.79 36.22 6.36
C THR A 14 0.55 35.73 7.11
N SER A 15 0.05 36.51 8.06
CA SER A 15 -1.15 36.18 8.85
C SER A 15 -2.47 36.54 8.17
N SER A 16 -2.48 37.51 7.25
CA SER A 16 -3.71 38.03 6.65
C SER A 16 -4.55 36.96 5.94
N PRO A 17 -3.97 36.07 5.09
CA PRO A 17 -4.75 35.03 4.41
C PRO A 17 -5.42 34.06 5.38
N SER A 18 -4.72 33.66 6.44
CA SER A 18 -5.24 32.73 7.46
C SER A 18 -6.40 33.34 8.25
N ILE A 19 -6.28 34.62 8.63
CA ILE A 19 -7.34 35.32 9.36
C ILE A 19 -8.57 35.53 8.48
N ALA A 20 -8.38 35.95 7.23
CA ALA A 20 -9.47 36.11 6.27
C ALA A 20 -10.19 34.77 6.01
N SER A 21 -9.42 33.69 5.80
CA SER A 21 -9.98 32.34 5.62
C SER A 21 -10.76 31.88 6.85
N TYR A 22 -10.24 32.12 8.06
CA TYR A 22 -10.95 31.78 9.29
C TYR A 22 -12.26 32.56 9.42
N ALA A 23 -12.23 33.87 9.25
CA ALA A 23 -13.42 34.71 9.36
C ALA A 23 -14.50 34.35 8.32
N LEU A 24 -14.07 34.02 7.09
CA LEU A 24 -14.97 33.56 6.03
C LEU A 24 -15.61 32.21 6.38
N LYS A 25 -14.83 31.22 6.82
CA LYS A 25 -15.35 29.92 7.25
C LYS A 25 -16.26 30.04 8.47
N ARG A 26 -15.88 30.91 9.41
CA ARG A 26 -16.68 31.20 10.61
C ARG A 26 -18.03 31.81 10.26
N THR A 27 -18.07 32.71 9.28
CA THR A 27 -19.32 33.26 8.74
C THR A 27 -20.24 32.15 8.24
N ALA A 28 -19.72 31.17 7.50
CA ALA A 28 -20.49 30.03 7.03
C ALA A 28 -21.00 29.13 8.18
N GLU A 29 -20.16 28.88 9.20
CA GLU A 29 -20.54 28.10 10.38
C GLU A 29 -21.63 28.77 11.21
N ASP A 30 -21.51 30.08 11.46
CA ASP A 30 -22.47 30.84 12.27
C ASP A 30 -23.84 30.98 11.57
N HIS A 31 -23.90 30.81 10.25
CA HIS A 31 -25.12 30.89 9.44
C HIS A 31 -25.59 29.52 8.91
N LYS A 32 -25.04 28.41 9.38
CA LYS A 32 -25.33 27.06 8.85
C LYS A 32 -26.83 26.69 8.91
N ASP A 33 -27.56 27.23 9.89
CA ASP A 33 -28.97 26.91 10.14
C ASP A 33 -29.94 27.87 9.41
N THR A 34 -29.44 28.98 8.87
CA THR A 34 -30.24 30.05 8.24
C THR A 34 -29.93 30.25 6.75
N ALA A 35 -28.71 29.93 6.32
CA ALA A 35 -28.28 30.03 4.93
C ALA A 35 -28.51 28.73 4.15
N SER A 36 -28.43 28.83 2.81
CA SER A 36 -28.47 27.67 1.92
C SER A 36 -27.35 26.68 2.27
N PRO A 37 -27.65 25.38 2.50
CA PRO A 37 -26.63 24.38 2.78
C PRO A 37 -25.54 24.28 1.70
N GLU A 38 -25.92 24.51 0.44
CA GLU A 38 -24.97 24.48 -0.67
C GLU A 38 -24.01 25.67 -0.64
N ALA A 39 -24.51 26.87 -0.30
CA ALA A 39 -23.67 28.06 -0.13
C ALA A 39 -22.67 27.89 1.03
N VAL A 40 -23.14 27.38 2.17
CA VAL A 40 -22.30 27.06 3.35
C VAL A 40 -21.20 26.07 2.96
N GLN A 41 -21.57 24.96 2.33
CA GLN A 41 -20.61 23.93 1.92
C GLN A 41 -19.62 24.44 0.87
N THR A 42 -20.05 25.34 -0.01
CA THR A 42 -19.19 25.98 -1.01
C THR A 42 -18.18 26.90 -0.33
N VAL A 43 -18.58 27.71 0.67
CA VAL A 43 -17.63 28.53 1.44
C VAL A 43 -16.58 27.67 2.14
N LEU A 44 -16.99 26.54 2.72
CA LEU A 44 -16.08 25.68 3.50
C LEU A 44 -15.05 24.93 2.63
N ASN A 45 -15.42 24.51 1.42
CA ASN A 45 -14.62 23.57 0.62
C ASN A 45 -14.18 24.06 -0.76
N ASN A 46 -14.72 25.18 -1.26
CA ASN A 46 -14.48 25.63 -2.63
C ASN A 46 -13.77 26.99 -2.72
N PHE A 47 -13.36 27.56 -1.58
CA PHE A 47 -12.45 28.70 -1.53
C PHE A 47 -10.99 28.24 -1.41
N TYR A 48 -10.15 28.72 -2.31
CA TYR A 48 -8.70 28.66 -2.22
C TYR A 48 -8.18 30.08 -1.97
N VAL A 49 -7.81 30.36 -0.72
CA VAL A 49 -7.46 31.71 -0.26
C VAL A 49 -8.61 32.69 -0.54
N ASP A 50 -8.47 33.56 -1.52
CA ASP A 50 -9.43 34.59 -1.93
C ASP A 50 -10.31 34.19 -3.12
N ASP A 51 -9.96 33.11 -3.83
CA ASP A 51 -10.68 32.65 -5.03
C ASP A 51 -11.70 31.55 -4.69
N CYS A 52 -12.94 31.71 -5.13
CA CYS A 52 -13.98 30.69 -5.05
C CYS A 52 -14.22 30.05 -6.42
N LEU A 53 -14.09 28.71 -6.52
CA LEU A 53 -14.38 27.98 -7.74
C LEU A 53 -15.40 26.87 -7.48
N LYS A 54 -16.56 26.99 -8.14
CA LYS A 54 -17.63 26.01 -8.06
C LYS A 54 -18.23 25.74 -9.43
N SER A 55 -18.56 24.48 -9.68
CA SER A 55 -19.36 24.05 -10.83
C SER A 55 -20.63 23.37 -10.32
N VAL A 56 -21.74 23.64 -10.99
CA VAL A 56 -23.06 23.08 -10.67
C VAL A 56 -23.73 22.57 -11.96
N PRO A 57 -24.74 21.69 -11.87
CA PRO A 57 -25.27 20.99 -13.04
C PRO A 57 -26.06 21.85 -14.02
N THR A 58 -26.71 22.93 -13.55
CA THR A 58 -27.62 23.74 -14.37
C THR A 58 -27.37 25.24 -14.22
N GLU A 59 -27.85 26.01 -15.20
CA GLU A 59 -27.82 27.47 -15.19
C GLU A 59 -28.58 28.05 -13.98
N ASP A 60 -29.76 27.48 -13.66
CA ASP A 60 -30.62 27.92 -12.57
C ASP A 60 -29.98 27.67 -11.19
N ASP A 61 -29.36 26.49 -11.02
CA ASP A 61 -28.59 26.19 -9.81
C ASP A 61 -27.44 27.19 -9.64
N ALA A 62 -26.76 27.56 -10.73
CA ALA A 62 -25.64 28.50 -10.70
C ALA A 62 -26.09 29.91 -10.31
N MET A 63 -27.20 30.40 -10.87
CA MET A 63 -27.76 31.71 -10.51
C MET A 63 -28.23 31.74 -9.05
N THR A 64 -28.88 30.67 -8.59
CA THR A 64 -29.34 30.53 -7.20
C THR A 64 -28.16 30.52 -6.23
N LEU A 65 -27.16 29.68 -6.49
CA LEU A 65 -25.97 29.59 -5.65
C LEU A 65 -25.18 30.90 -5.63
N ALA A 66 -25.03 31.58 -6.77
CA ALA A 66 -24.35 32.87 -6.83
C ALA A 66 -25.06 33.93 -5.98
N LYS A 67 -26.40 33.96 -5.99
CA LYS A 67 -27.18 34.83 -5.13
C LYS A 67 -26.99 34.48 -3.66
N ASP A 68 -27.12 33.21 -3.29
CA ASP A 68 -27.00 32.74 -1.90
C ASP A 68 -25.61 33.00 -1.33
N LEU A 69 -24.55 32.77 -2.12
CA LEU A 69 -23.16 33.08 -1.73
C LEU A 69 -22.96 34.57 -1.48
N ARG A 70 -23.52 35.45 -2.33
CA ARG A 70 -23.43 36.91 -2.12
C ARG A 70 -24.12 37.32 -0.83
N THR A 71 -25.30 36.77 -0.54
CA THR A 71 -26.02 37.04 0.71
C THR A 71 -25.27 36.52 1.94
N LEU A 72 -24.78 35.28 1.91
CA LEU A 72 -24.02 34.68 3.01
C LEU A 72 -22.71 35.43 3.27
N CYS A 73 -21.93 35.71 2.23
CA CYS A 73 -20.68 36.45 2.40
C CYS A 73 -20.93 37.88 2.92
N ALA A 74 -22.00 38.55 2.45
CA ALA A 74 -22.34 39.89 2.91
C ALA A 74 -22.72 39.94 4.40
N SER A 75 -23.32 38.87 4.97
CA SER A 75 -23.62 38.83 6.41
C SER A 75 -22.36 38.77 7.28
N GLY A 76 -21.25 38.25 6.73
CA GLY A 76 -19.92 38.31 7.35
C GLY A 76 -19.09 39.55 7.00
N GLY A 77 -19.67 40.51 6.27
CA GLY A 77 -18.96 41.71 5.80
C GLY A 77 -18.07 41.51 4.57
N PHE A 78 -18.17 40.38 3.89
CA PHE A 78 -17.43 40.09 2.66
C PHE A 78 -18.24 40.48 1.42
N THR A 79 -17.60 41.20 0.49
CA THR A 79 -18.18 41.49 -0.83
C THR A 79 -17.46 40.67 -1.89
N LEU A 80 -18.16 39.70 -2.47
CA LEU A 80 -17.64 38.93 -3.59
C LEU A 80 -17.61 39.78 -4.86
N THR A 81 -16.47 39.77 -5.55
CA THR A 81 -16.23 40.56 -6.77
C THR A 81 -15.53 39.71 -7.82
N LYS A 82 -15.35 40.26 -9.04
CA LYS A 82 -14.72 39.59 -10.18
C LYS A 82 -15.40 38.27 -10.59
N TRP A 83 -16.73 38.27 -10.59
CA TRP A 83 -17.49 37.11 -11.06
C TRP A 83 -17.22 36.83 -12.54
N THR A 84 -16.97 35.56 -12.84
CA THR A 84 -16.69 35.02 -14.18
C THR A 84 -17.45 33.71 -14.35
N SER A 85 -17.99 33.46 -15.55
CA SER A 85 -18.65 32.19 -15.91
C SER A 85 -18.57 31.98 -17.41
N HIS A 86 -18.54 30.72 -17.84
CA HIS A 86 -18.70 30.35 -19.25
C HIS A 86 -20.14 30.53 -19.76
N ASN A 87 -21.09 30.71 -18.83
CA ASN A 87 -22.50 30.87 -19.16
C ASN A 87 -22.94 32.34 -19.09
N ARG A 88 -23.36 32.90 -20.23
CA ARG A 88 -23.78 34.30 -20.37
C ARG A 88 -24.98 34.66 -19.50
N LYS A 89 -25.97 33.77 -19.37
CA LYS A 89 -27.16 34.04 -18.53
C LYS A 89 -26.78 34.14 -17.06
N VAL A 90 -25.88 33.27 -16.60
CA VAL A 90 -25.34 33.33 -15.24
C VAL A 90 -24.62 34.68 -15.02
N LEU A 91 -23.76 35.12 -15.95
CA LEU A 91 -23.10 36.43 -15.86
C LEU A 91 -24.09 37.60 -15.83
N MET A 92 -25.12 37.57 -16.68
CA MET A 92 -26.16 38.61 -16.72
C MET A 92 -26.93 38.72 -15.40
N SER A 93 -27.07 37.62 -14.64
CA SER A 93 -27.70 37.64 -13.31
C SER A 93 -26.86 38.33 -12.23
N ILE A 94 -25.56 38.56 -12.48
CA ILE A 94 -24.65 39.24 -11.55
C ILE A 94 -24.62 40.75 -11.84
N PRO A 95 -24.65 41.63 -10.82
CA PRO A 95 -24.50 43.07 -11.01
C PRO A 95 -23.19 43.44 -11.69
N GLU A 96 -23.22 44.42 -12.59
CA GLU A 96 -22.08 44.84 -13.40
C GLU A 96 -20.87 45.25 -12.55
N GLU A 97 -21.07 45.90 -11.41
CA GLU A 97 -19.99 46.35 -10.54
C GLU A 97 -19.20 45.19 -9.93
N GLN A 98 -19.82 44.00 -9.85
CA GLN A 98 -19.25 42.80 -9.27
C GLN A 98 -18.65 41.85 -10.31
N ARG A 99 -18.86 42.07 -11.62
CA ARG A 99 -18.26 41.26 -12.70
C ARG A 99 -16.75 41.47 -12.82
N ALA A 100 -16.03 40.53 -13.47
CA ALA A 100 -14.61 40.70 -13.79
C ALA A 100 -14.39 41.90 -14.74
N LYS A 101 -13.23 42.57 -14.65
CA LYS A 101 -12.98 43.86 -15.33
C LYS A 101 -13.17 43.74 -16.85
N GLU A 102 -12.77 42.60 -17.38
CA GLU A 102 -12.80 42.19 -18.78
C GLU A 102 -14.25 41.94 -19.26
N THR A 103 -15.17 41.60 -18.36
CA THR A 103 -16.60 41.38 -18.66
C THR A 103 -17.51 42.55 -18.28
N LYS A 104 -17.02 43.55 -17.54
CA LYS A 104 -17.81 44.71 -17.08
C LYS A 104 -18.39 45.55 -18.21
N ASN A 105 -17.64 45.75 -19.28
CA ASN A 105 -18.03 46.61 -20.41
C ASN A 105 -18.33 45.81 -21.69
N LEU A 106 -18.43 44.49 -21.57
CA LEU A 106 -18.62 43.58 -22.69
C LEU A 106 -20.12 43.48 -23.01
N ASP A 107 -20.50 43.60 -24.29
CA ASP A 107 -21.86 43.26 -24.70
C ASP A 107 -22.01 41.74 -24.72
N LEU A 108 -22.51 41.21 -23.60
CA LEU A 108 -22.74 39.78 -23.40
C LEU A 108 -23.75 39.18 -24.40
N SER A 109 -24.44 39.97 -25.23
CA SER A 109 -25.33 39.47 -26.28
C SER A 109 -24.66 39.27 -27.64
N SER A 110 -23.51 39.91 -27.90
CA SER A 110 -22.89 39.95 -29.23
C SER A 110 -21.37 39.69 -29.25
N GLU A 111 -20.66 39.93 -28.14
CA GLU A 111 -19.20 39.83 -28.07
C GLU A 111 -18.74 38.52 -27.41
N ALA A 112 -17.61 37.95 -27.87
CA ALA A 112 -17.03 36.73 -27.30
C ALA A 112 -16.55 36.95 -25.85
N LEU A 113 -16.74 35.95 -24.99
CA LEU A 113 -16.27 36.01 -23.61
C LEU A 113 -14.73 35.99 -23.54
N PRO A 114 -14.12 36.65 -22.54
CA PRO A 114 -12.68 36.79 -22.46
C PRO A 114 -11.98 35.50 -21.99
N VAL A 115 -10.68 35.43 -22.28
CA VAL A 115 -9.78 34.46 -21.65
C VAL A 115 -9.37 34.98 -20.27
N GLU A 116 -9.68 34.20 -19.24
CA GLU A 116 -9.42 34.51 -17.84
C GLU A 116 -8.36 33.59 -17.24
N ARG A 117 -8.09 33.74 -15.95
CA ARG A 117 -7.28 32.77 -15.19
C ARG A 117 -8.08 32.12 -14.07
N ALA A 118 -8.09 30.79 -14.04
CA ALA A 118 -8.62 29.99 -12.93
C ALA A 118 -7.44 29.42 -12.12
N LEU A 119 -7.19 29.97 -10.93
CA LEU A 119 -6.05 29.61 -10.07
C LEU A 119 -4.69 29.62 -10.81
N GLY A 120 -4.50 30.56 -11.74
CA GLY A 120 -3.26 30.71 -12.51
C GLY A 120 -3.21 29.96 -13.85
N ILE A 121 -4.14 29.04 -14.14
CA ILE A 121 -4.29 28.40 -15.46
C ILE A 121 -5.15 29.30 -16.36
N GLN A 122 -4.82 29.47 -17.64
CA GLN A 122 -5.68 30.20 -18.56
C GLN A 122 -6.95 29.39 -18.87
N TRP A 123 -8.09 30.07 -18.77
CA TRP A 123 -9.41 29.51 -19.01
C TRP A 123 -10.09 30.37 -20.07
N ASP A 124 -10.31 29.78 -21.25
CA ASP A 124 -11.19 30.35 -22.25
C ASP A 124 -12.63 30.10 -21.81
N THR A 125 -13.30 31.18 -21.40
CA THR A 125 -14.66 31.11 -20.87
C THR A 125 -15.70 30.95 -21.98
N GLU A 126 -15.39 31.29 -23.23
CA GLU A 126 -16.32 31.06 -24.35
C GLU A 126 -16.41 29.57 -24.69
N THR A 127 -15.27 28.89 -24.74
CA THR A 127 -15.19 27.46 -25.11
C THR A 127 -15.23 26.50 -23.92
N ASP A 128 -15.23 27.03 -22.69
CA ASP A 128 -15.09 26.29 -21.43
C ASP A 128 -13.88 25.33 -21.39
N ALA A 129 -12.73 25.82 -21.87
CA ALA A 129 -11.51 25.04 -21.99
C ALA A 129 -10.30 25.73 -21.33
N PHE A 130 -9.42 24.92 -20.74
CA PHE A 130 -8.09 25.36 -20.36
C PHE A 130 -7.21 25.46 -21.61
N THR A 131 -6.53 26.59 -21.74
CA THR A 131 -5.64 26.91 -22.88
C THR A 131 -4.24 27.26 -22.38
N TYR A 132 -3.25 27.24 -23.28
CA TYR A 132 -1.84 27.43 -22.91
C TYR A 132 -1.11 28.37 -23.88
N SER A 133 -1.18 29.68 -23.64
CA SER A 133 -0.34 30.66 -24.34
C SER A 133 1.03 30.75 -23.66
N ILE A 134 1.97 29.92 -24.09
CA ILE A 134 3.32 29.89 -23.50
C ILE A 134 4.17 31.03 -24.08
N LYS A 135 4.30 32.11 -23.31
CA LYS A 135 5.30 33.16 -23.54
C LYS A 135 6.49 32.89 -22.62
N LEU A 136 7.52 32.23 -23.14
CA LEU A 136 8.71 31.92 -22.36
C LEU A 136 9.47 33.22 -22.01
N PRO A 137 9.91 33.40 -20.76
CA PRO A 137 10.73 34.55 -20.41
C PRO A 137 12.10 34.44 -21.09
N ASP A 138 12.58 35.57 -21.61
CA ASP A 138 13.95 35.65 -22.15
C ASP A 138 14.96 35.53 -20.99
N LYS A 139 15.75 34.47 -21.02
CA LYS A 139 16.71 34.10 -19.97
C LYS A 139 17.99 33.57 -20.60
N PRO A 140 19.16 33.85 -19.98
CA PRO A 140 20.44 33.28 -20.41
C PRO A 140 20.38 31.75 -20.50
N MET A 141 21.16 31.15 -21.41
CA MET A 141 21.31 29.69 -21.56
C MET A 141 22.22 29.12 -20.48
N THR A 142 21.86 29.37 -19.23
CA THR A 142 22.53 28.86 -18.02
C THR A 142 21.59 27.93 -17.28
N ARG A 143 22.13 27.12 -16.36
CA ARG A 143 21.31 26.24 -15.51
C ARG A 143 20.23 27.03 -14.76
N ARG A 144 20.55 28.22 -14.25
CA ARG A 144 19.58 29.11 -13.57
C ARG A 144 18.52 29.64 -14.53
N GLY A 145 18.91 30.04 -15.74
CA GLY A 145 17.98 30.54 -16.75
C GLY A 145 16.96 29.49 -17.17
N ILE A 146 17.43 28.28 -17.49
CA ILE A 146 16.56 27.13 -17.85
C ILE A 146 15.60 26.80 -16.70
N LEU A 147 16.09 26.75 -15.45
CA LEU A 147 15.24 26.48 -14.29
C LEU A 147 14.13 27.54 -14.13
N ALA A 148 14.46 28.82 -14.35
CA ALA A 148 13.49 29.90 -14.29
C ALA A 148 12.41 29.77 -15.38
N VAL A 149 12.80 29.40 -16.60
CA VAL A 149 11.86 29.16 -17.71
C VAL A 149 10.96 27.97 -17.40
N VAL A 150 11.50 26.82 -16.99
CA VAL A 150 10.72 25.62 -16.68
C VAL A 150 9.72 25.88 -15.54
N ASN A 151 10.13 26.59 -14.49
CA ASN A 151 9.25 26.93 -13.37
C ASN A 151 8.21 28.01 -13.69
N SER A 152 8.38 28.75 -14.79
CA SER A 152 7.37 29.73 -15.24
C SER A 152 6.13 29.07 -15.86
N ILE A 153 6.23 27.80 -16.26
CA ILE A 153 5.11 27.03 -16.80
C ILE A 153 4.29 26.48 -15.63
N TYR A 154 3.13 27.09 -15.41
CA TYR A 154 2.21 26.70 -14.35
C TYR A 154 1.29 25.55 -14.80
N ASP A 155 1.51 24.35 -14.26
CA ASP A 155 0.75 23.13 -14.59
C ASP A 155 0.43 22.30 -13.34
N PRO A 156 -0.52 22.74 -12.48
CA PRO A 156 -0.80 22.09 -11.21
C PRO A 156 -1.48 20.71 -11.37
N LEU A 157 -2.22 20.52 -12.46
CA LEU A 157 -2.92 19.26 -12.78
C LEU A 157 -2.04 18.28 -13.57
N GLY A 158 -0.86 18.71 -14.03
CA GLY A 158 0.03 17.86 -14.82
C GLY A 158 -0.51 17.55 -16.21
N LEU A 159 -1.33 18.44 -16.79
CA LEU A 159 -1.89 18.29 -18.14
C LEU A 159 -0.78 18.38 -19.20
N LEU A 160 0.30 19.12 -18.90
CA LEU A 160 1.50 19.26 -19.72
C LEU A 160 2.67 18.41 -19.21
N ALA A 161 2.45 17.53 -18.23
CA ALA A 161 3.50 16.75 -17.57
C ALA A 161 4.44 15.99 -18.55
N PRO A 162 3.94 15.38 -19.65
CA PRO A 162 4.80 14.76 -20.67
C PRO A 162 5.71 15.75 -21.40
N VAL A 163 5.24 16.97 -21.67
CA VAL A 163 5.97 17.99 -22.43
C VAL A 163 7.01 18.71 -21.56
N ILE A 164 6.70 18.91 -20.28
CA ILE A 164 7.62 19.54 -19.33
C ILE A 164 8.75 18.58 -18.92
N LEU A 165 8.53 17.27 -18.99
CA LEU A 165 9.52 16.28 -18.52
C LEU A 165 10.88 16.38 -19.24
N PRO A 166 10.97 16.46 -20.59
CA PRO A 166 12.25 16.63 -21.28
C PRO A 166 13.11 17.78 -20.74
N ALA A 167 12.52 18.95 -20.49
CA ALA A 167 13.24 20.08 -19.90
C ALA A 167 13.70 19.83 -18.46
N LYS A 168 12.91 19.09 -17.66
CA LYS A 168 13.33 18.65 -16.31
C LYS A 168 14.47 17.63 -16.37
N LEU A 169 14.49 16.78 -17.39
CA LEU A 169 15.60 15.84 -17.62
C LEU A 169 16.86 16.57 -18.03
N LEU A 170 16.76 17.56 -18.91
CA LEU A 170 17.87 18.44 -19.26
C LEU A 170 18.48 19.11 -18.02
N LEU A 171 17.64 19.67 -17.14
CA LEU A 171 18.09 20.24 -15.86
C LEU A 171 18.81 19.22 -14.97
N LYS A 172 18.35 17.96 -14.95
CA LYS A 172 19.01 16.87 -14.21
C LYS A 172 20.39 16.58 -14.79
N ASP A 173 20.53 16.56 -16.11
CA ASP A 173 21.79 16.29 -16.79
C ASP A 173 22.78 17.43 -16.62
N LEU A 174 22.32 18.68 -16.72
CA LEU A 174 23.14 19.85 -16.37
C LEU A 174 23.65 19.79 -14.93
N CYS A 175 22.88 19.26 -13.97
CA CYS A 175 23.35 19.08 -12.59
C CYS A 175 24.48 18.05 -12.44
N LYS A 176 24.72 17.20 -13.44
CA LYS A 176 25.87 16.26 -13.45
C LYS A 176 27.15 16.92 -13.96
N GLU A 177 27.03 18.00 -14.74
CA GLU A 177 28.17 18.80 -15.17
C GLU A 177 28.73 19.60 -13.98
N GLN A 178 30.06 19.80 -13.96
CA GLN A 178 30.74 20.57 -12.92
C GLN A 178 30.59 22.09 -13.08
N SER A 179 29.77 22.54 -14.04
CA SER A 179 29.55 23.96 -14.32
C SER A 179 28.72 24.66 -13.24
N GLY A 180 29.00 25.95 -13.07
CA GLY A 180 28.28 26.86 -12.17
C GLY A 180 26.82 27.10 -12.59
N TRP A 181 26.05 27.76 -11.71
CA TRP A 181 24.63 28.06 -11.96
C TRP A 181 24.40 29.10 -13.06
N ASP A 182 25.36 30.01 -13.21
CA ASP A 182 25.30 31.19 -14.07
C ASP A 182 26.32 31.09 -15.23
N GLU A 183 26.90 29.92 -15.43
CA GLU A 183 27.77 29.60 -16.56
C GLU A 183 26.96 29.08 -17.73
N ASP A 184 27.44 29.35 -18.93
CA ASP A 184 26.84 28.85 -20.17
C ASP A 184 26.92 27.32 -20.20
N ILE A 185 25.84 26.70 -20.67
CA ILE A 185 25.76 25.25 -20.86
C ILE A 185 26.55 24.80 -22.08
N SER A 186 26.90 23.52 -22.13
CA SER A 186 27.57 22.94 -23.30
C SER A 186 26.71 23.03 -24.57
N GLU A 187 27.36 23.11 -25.73
CA GLU A 187 26.70 23.30 -27.04
C GLU A 187 25.60 22.27 -27.29
N LYS A 188 25.85 20.99 -26.96
CA LYS A 188 24.86 19.92 -27.05
C LYS A 188 23.58 20.23 -26.25
N HIS A 189 23.73 20.64 -24.98
CA HIS A 189 22.57 20.96 -24.15
C HIS A 189 21.86 22.24 -24.62
N ALA A 190 22.60 23.18 -25.22
CA ALA A 190 22.01 24.37 -25.82
C ALA A 190 21.14 24.02 -27.05
N GLU A 191 21.57 23.05 -27.87
CA GLU A 191 20.74 22.52 -28.97
C GLU A 191 19.46 21.84 -28.47
N ASP A 192 19.59 20.96 -27.48
CA ASP A 192 18.44 20.28 -26.85
C ASP A 192 17.45 21.29 -26.25
N TRP A 193 17.96 22.33 -25.58
CA TRP A 193 17.16 23.41 -25.01
C TRP A 193 16.43 24.20 -26.09
N LYS A 194 17.14 24.65 -27.14
CA LYS A 194 16.54 25.39 -28.26
C LYS A 194 15.42 24.58 -28.91
N GLY A 195 15.68 23.31 -29.22
CA GLY A 195 14.68 22.41 -29.79
C GLY A 195 13.43 22.27 -28.92
N TRP A 196 13.59 22.17 -27.60
CA TRP A 196 12.45 22.14 -26.68
C TRP A 196 11.70 23.49 -26.61
N THR A 197 12.41 24.62 -26.57
CA THR A 197 11.78 25.95 -26.53
C THR A 197 11.01 26.28 -27.81
N GLU A 198 11.45 25.79 -28.97
CA GLU A 198 10.72 25.92 -30.23
C GLU A 198 9.47 25.01 -30.23
N ASP A 199 9.62 23.75 -29.80
CA ASP A 199 8.53 22.78 -29.77
C ASP A 199 7.41 23.19 -28.80
N VAL A 200 7.75 23.73 -27.62
CA VAL A 200 6.73 24.08 -26.60
C VAL A 200 5.76 25.17 -27.07
N THR A 201 6.13 25.98 -28.07
CA THR A 201 5.24 27.00 -28.65
C THR A 201 3.98 26.42 -29.30
N TYR A 202 4.02 25.16 -29.76
CA TYR A 202 2.88 24.44 -30.33
C TYR A 202 1.74 24.21 -29.31
N LEU A 203 2.01 24.35 -28.01
CA LEU A 203 0.96 24.28 -26.98
C LEU A 203 -0.06 25.42 -27.05
N SER A 204 0.22 26.49 -27.81
CA SER A 204 -0.75 27.57 -28.07
C SER A 204 -2.02 27.06 -28.77
N ASN A 205 -1.93 25.91 -29.46
CA ASN A 205 -3.05 25.24 -30.13
C ASN A 205 -3.65 24.10 -29.30
N PHE A 206 -3.13 23.87 -28.09
CA PHE A 206 -3.57 22.78 -27.22
C PHE A 206 -4.60 23.28 -26.22
N GLN A 207 -5.71 22.54 -26.11
CA GLN A 207 -6.80 22.85 -25.20
C GLN A 207 -7.34 21.60 -24.53
N VAL A 208 -7.77 21.75 -23.28
CA VAL A 208 -8.38 20.68 -22.49
C VAL A 208 -9.69 21.19 -21.92
N ASN A 209 -10.78 20.46 -22.12
CA ASN A 209 -12.08 20.86 -21.56
C ASN A 209 -11.98 20.98 -20.04
N ARG A 210 -12.44 22.10 -19.49
CA ARG A 210 -12.46 22.30 -18.03
C ARG A 210 -13.43 21.31 -17.37
N CYS A 211 -14.59 21.09 -18.00
CA CYS A 211 -15.56 20.11 -17.54
C CYS A 211 -15.15 18.69 -17.94
N LEU A 212 -15.01 17.80 -16.96
CA LEU A 212 -14.72 16.36 -17.15
C LEU A 212 -15.92 15.57 -17.71
N LYS A 213 -17.05 16.25 -17.95
CA LYS A 213 -18.30 15.67 -18.44
C LYS A 213 -18.77 16.48 -19.66
N PRO A 214 -19.00 15.84 -20.83
CA PRO A 214 -19.53 16.51 -22.00
C PRO A 214 -20.93 17.10 -21.76
N ALA A 215 -21.27 18.20 -22.43
CA ALA A 215 -22.55 18.89 -22.28
C ALA A 215 -23.76 17.96 -22.47
N ASP A 216 -23.74 17.13 -23.52
CA ASP A 216 -24.84 16.21 -23.87
C ASP A 216 -24.67 14.80 -23.28
N PHE A 217 -23.94 14.66 -22.17
CA PHE A 217 -23.70 13.34 -21.56
C PHE A 217 -24.91 12.82 -20.76
N GLY A 218 -25.83 13.71 -20.38
CA GLY A 218 -26.98 13.35 -19.54
C GLY A 218 -26.58 13.07 -18.08
N ARG A 219 -27.41 12.33 -17.33
CA ARG A 219 -27.14 12.03 -15.92
C ARG A 219 -26.13 10.89 -15.78
N THR A 220 -25.04 11.15 -15.06
CA THR A 220 -24.04 10.15 -14.68
C THR A 220 -24.69 9.06 -13.81
N ALA A 221 -24.49 7.80 -14.18
CA ALA A 221 -24.90 6.62 -13.45
C ALA A 221 -23.76 6.10 -12.56
N SER A 222 -22.53 6.09 -13.08
CA SER A 222 -21.33 5.70 -12.34
C SER A 222 -20.13 6.56 -12.74
N ALA A 223 -19.17 6.65 -11.83
CA ALA A 223 -17.88 7.30 -12.03
C ALA A 223 -16.80 6.43 -11.38
N GLN A 224 -15.73 6.12 -12.11
CA GLN A 224 -14.62 5.28 -11.64
C GLN A 224 -13.29 5.93 -12.02
N LEU A 225 -12.33 5.93 -11.09
CA LEU A 225 -10.98 6.39 -11.39
C LEU A 225 -10.10 5.24 -11.90
N HIS A 226 -9.30 5.55 -12.92
CA HIS A 226 -8.31 4.66 -13.50
C HIS A 226 -6.93 5.29 -13.41
N HIS A 227 -6.04 4.67 -12.67
CA HIS A 227 -4.69 5.18 -12.46
C HIS A 227 -3.67 4.31 -13.18
N PHE A 228 -2.98 4.89 -14.15
CA PHE A 228 -1.88 4.26 -14.85
C PHE A 228 -0.57 4.70 -14.24
N SER A 229 0.36 3.76 -14.10
CA SER A 229 1.70 4.01 -13.58
C SER A 229 2.75 3.35 -14.45
N ASP A 230 3.85 4.06 -14.65
CA ASP A 230 4.99 3.58 -15.42
C ASP A 230 6.29 4.25 -14.95
N ALA A 231 7.42 3.58 -15.22
CA ALA A 231 8.74 4.13 -14.99
C ALA A 231 9.73 3.77 -16.10
N SER A 232 10.51 4.76 -16.49
CA SER A 232 11.75 4.60 -17.26
C SER A 232 12.97 4.71 -16.35
N GLU A 233 14.16 4.52 -16.92
CA GLU A 233 15.43 4.75 -16.22
C GLU A 233 15.64 6.22 -15.81
N TYR A 234 14.97 7.16 -16.49
CA TYR A 234 15.17 8.59 -16.30
C TYR A 234 14.11 9.24 -15.41
N ALA A 235 12.88 8.75 -15.50
CA ALA A 235 11.72 9.32 -14.82
C ALA A 235 10.62 8.29 -14.61
N TYR A 236 9.67 8.61 -13.75
CA TYR A 236 8.49 7.80 -13.50
C TYR A 236 7.27 8.71 -13.43
N GLY A 237 6.13 8.17 -13.83
CA GLY A 237 4.94 8.99 -14.03
C GLY A 237 3.64 8.23 -13.80
N THR A 238 2.58 9.01 -13.72
CA THR A 238 1.22 8.51 -13.54
C THR A 238 0.24 9.33 -14.38
N ALA A 239 -0.79 8.66 -14.87
CA ALA A 239 -1.91 9.28 -15.56
C ALA A 239 -3.22 8.79 -14.92
N SER A 240 -4.03 9.71 -14.40
CA SER A 240 -5.28 9.39 -13.71
C SER A 240 -6.47 9.89 -14.51
N TYR A 241 -7.35 8.97 -14.88
CA TYR A 241 -8.52 9.22 -15.70
C TYR A 241 -9.81 8.99 -14.91
N LEU A 242 -10.85 9.75 -15.23
CA LEU A 242 -12.20 9.54 -14.76
C LEU A 242 -13.00 8.89 -15.88
N LEU A 243 -13.47 7.67 -15.64
CA LEU A 243 -14.41 6.97 -16.50
C LEU A 243 -15.82 7.21 -15.98
N LEU A 244 -16.62 7.92 -16.76
CA LEU A 244 -18.03 8.17 -16.51
C LEU A 244 -18.88 7.24 -17.37
N GLU A 245 -19.96 6.72 -16.80
CA GLU A 245 -21.02 6.05 -17.55
C GLU A 245 -22.36 6.73 -17.24
N ASN A 246 -23.15 7.02 -18.27
CA ASN A 246 -24.48 7.59 -18.09
C ASN A 246 -25.56 6.50 -17.96
N LYS A 247 -26.80 6.90 -17.66
CA LYS A 247 -27.94 5.96 -17.57
C LYS A 247 -28.30 5.22 -18.87
N GLN A 248 -27.75 5.63 -20.00
CA GLN A 248 -27.95 5.00 -21.31
C GLN A 248 -26.79 4.07 -21.68
N GLY A 249 -25.81 3.85 -20.79
CA GLY A 249 -24.62 3.03 -21.05
C GLY A 249 -23.54 3.73 -21.87
N LYS A 250 -23.68 5.03 -22.17
CA LYS A 250 -22.63 5.80 -22.86
C LYS A 250 -21.48 6.05 -21.89
N LYS A 251 -20.27 5.65 -22.28
CA LYS A 251 -19.04 5.88 -21.52
C LYS A 251 -18.29 7.11 -22.02
N HIS A 252 -17.62 7.80 -21.11
CA HIS A 252 -16.72 8.90 -21.42
C HIS A 252 -15.51 8.85 -20.49
N CYS A 253 -14.32 9.03 -21.04
CA CYS A 253 -13.06 9.03 -20.31
C CYS A 253 -12.38 10.38 -20.46
N SER A 254 -11.85 10.92 -19.37
CA SER A 254 -11.10 12.18 -19.36
C SER A 254 -9.95 12.14 -18.37
N LEU A 255 -8.82 12.72 -18.74
CA LEU A 255 -7.68 12.93 -17.86
C LEU A 255 -8.06 13.90 -16.74
N VAL A 256 -7.86 13.48 -15.49
CA VAL A 256 -8.06 14.32 -14.31
C VAL A 256 -6.74 14.91 -13.84
N MET A 257 -5.69 14.08 -13.80
CA MET A 257 -4.38 14.50 -13.32
C MET A 257 -3.26 13.66 -13.93
N GLY A 258 -2.25 14.34 -14.46
CA GLY A 258 -0.95 13.76 -14.81
C GLY A 258 0.09 14.05 -13.73
N LYS A 259 1.12 13.21 -13.63
CA LYS A 259 2.29 13.52 -12.81
C LYS A 259 3.53 12.91 -13.41
N SER A 260 4.57 13.71 -13.59
CA SER A 260 5.91 13.25 -13.96
C SER A 260 6.91 13.59 -12.85
N ARG A 261 7.82 12.65 -12.56
CA ARG A 261 8.90 12.83 -11.59
C ARG A 261 10.21 12.30 -12.16
N VAL A 262 11.23 13.15 -12.10
CA VAL A 262 12.58 12.76 -12.49
C VAL A 262 13.14 11.76 -11.49
N ALA A 263 13.70 10.66 -11.97
CA ALA A 263 14.36 9.66 -11.14
C ALA A 263 15.60 10.27 -10.47
N SER A 264 15.95 9.77 -9.29
CA SER A 264 17.15 10.20 -8.56
C SER A 264 18.43 10.01 -9.40
N LEU A 265 19.48 10.80 -9.11
CA LEU A 265 20.81 10.61 -9.69
C LEU A 265 21.46 9.30 -9.23
N LYS A 266 21.18 8.86 -7.99
CA LYS A 266 21.60 7.55 -7.50
C LYS A 266 20.89 6.46 -8.32
N GLN A 267 21.65 5.48 -8.79
CA GLN A 267 21.12 4.38 -9.56
C GLN A 267 20.09 3.58 -8.74
N VAL A 268 18.88 3.47 -9.28
CA VAL A 268 17.79 2.67 -8.73
C VAL A 268 17.36 1.71 -9.83
N THR A 269 17.05 0.46 -9.46
CA THR A 269 16.60 -0.55 -10.41
C THR A 269 15.24 -0.18 -10.99
N ILE A 270 14.97 -0.57 -12.24
CA ILE A 270 13.68 -0.30 -12.90
C ILE A 270 12.48 -0.81 -12.07
N PRO A 271 12.48 -2.04 -11.53
CA PRO A 271 11.36 -2.51 -10.68
C PRO A 271 11.07 -1.63 -9.47
N ARG A 272 12.11 -1.02 -8.87
CA ARG A 272 11.93 -0.07 -7.75
C ARG A 272 11.33 1.25 -8.21
N LEU A 273 11.66 1.72 -9.41
CA LEU A 273 11.06 2.93 -9.99
C LEU A 273 9.60 2.67 -10.39
N GLU A 274 9.31 1.54 -11.04
CA GLU A 274 7.94 1.11 -11.37
C GLU A 274 7.07 1.02 -10.10
N LEU A 275 7.58 0.37 -9.04
CA LEU A 275 6.90 0.30 -7.75
C LEU A 275 6.72 1.69 -7.10
N THR A 276 7.65 2.61 -7.35
CA THR A 276 7.53 4.00 -6.87
C THR A 276 6.46 4.75 -7.65
N ALA A 277 6.32 4.52 -8.96
CA ALA A 277 5.24 5.05 -9.78
C ALA A 277 3.87 4.58 -9.27
N ALA A 278 3.75 3.28 -8.96
CA ALA A 278 2.57 2.70 -8.34
C ALA A 278 2.19 3.39 -7.00
N VAL A 279 3.17 3.69 -6.15
CA VAL A 279 2.92 4.47 -4.91
C VAL A 279 2.42 5.89 -5.20
N VAL A 280 2.93 6.55 -6.25
CA VAL A 280 2.44 7.86 -6.65
C VAL A 280 0.97 7.77 -7.09
N ALA A 281 0.61 6.74 -7.86
CA ALA A 281 -0.76 6.52 -8.32
C ALA A 281 -1.73 6.39 -7.13
N VAL A 282 -1.37 5.59 -6.12
CA VAL A 282 -2.16 5.44 -4.88
C VAL A 282 -2.32 6.75 -4.11
N LYS A 283 -1.27 7.57 -4.05
CA LYS A 283 -1.36 8.87 -3.37
C LYS A 283 -2.26 9.85 -4.12
N ILE A 284 -2.25 9.82 -5.46
CA ILE A 284 -3.15 10.62 -6.29
C ILE A 284 -4.58 10.13 -6.11
N ASP A 285 -4.82 8.82 -6.13
CA ASP A 285 -6.13 8.22 -5.87
C ASP A 285 -6.74 8.69 -4.54
N LYS A 286 -5.97 8.64 -3.45
CA LYS A 286 -6.42 9.13 -2.14
C LYS A 286 -6.80 10.60 -2.17
N MET A 287 -6.01 11.44 -2.83
CA MET A 287 -6.30 12.87 -2.96
C MET A 287 -7.55 13.09 -3.83
N LEU A 288 -7.65 12.45 -4.98
CA LEU A 288 -8.79 12.61 -5.88
C LEU A 288 -10.09 12.13 -5.25
N HIS A 289 -10.10 11.05 -4.47
CA HIS A 289 -11.30 10.64 -3.72
C HIS A 289 -11.75 11.65 -2.67
N GLN A 290 -10.82 12.41 -2.09
CA GLN A 290 -11.14 13.44 -1.11
C GLN A 290 -11.67 14.71 -1.77
N GLU A 291 -11.10 15.08 -2.92
CA GLU A 291 -11.36 16.36 -3.59
C GLU A 291 -12.45 16.29 -4.67
N LEU A 292 -12.61 15.15 -5.35
CA LEU A 292 -13.69 14.98 -6.33
C LEU A 292 -15.00 14.81 -5.57
N GLN A 293 -15.80 15.87 -5.54
CA GLN A 293 -17.14 15.92 -4.91
C GLN A 293 -18.20 15.12 -5.72
N VAL A 294 -17.85 13.93 -6.20
CA VAL A 294 -18.73 13.02 -6.94
C VAL A 294 -18.68 11.62 -6.33
N PRO A 295 -19.79 10.84 -6.36
CA PRO A 295 -19.76 9.46 -5.91
C PRO A 295 -18.87 8.60 -6.80
N LEU A 296 -17.78 8.05 -6.24
CA LEU A 296 -16.82 7.22 -6.95
C LEU A 296 -16.99 5.73 -6.61
N GLN A 297 -16.94 4.89 -7.64
CA GLN A 297 -16.75 3.44 -7.52
C GLN A 297 -15.29 3.12 -7.17
N PRO A 298 -14.98 1.89 -6.69
CA PRO A 298 -13.60 1.50 -6.41
C PRO A 298 -12.68 1.69 -7.62
N SER A 299 -11.56 2.37 -7.43
CA SER A 299 -10.58 2.63 -8.49
C SER A 299 -9.93 1.37 -9.03
N THR A 300 -9.48 1.44 -10.28
CA THR A 300 -8.62 0.44 -10.92
C THR A 300 -7.23 1.01 -11.16
N PHE A 301 -6.19 0.24 -10.82
CA PHE A 301 -4.79 0.62 -11.00
C PHE A 301 -4.17 -0.23 -12.10
N TRP A 302 -3.37 0.40 -12.95
CA TRP A 302 -2.79 -0.21 -14.14
C TRP A 302 -1.27 -0.04 -14.14
N THR A 303 -0.57 -1.10 -14.47
CA THR A 303 0.87 -1.11 -14.74
C THR A 303 1.18 -2.20 -15.75
N ASP A 304 2.18 -1.97 -16.59
CA ASP A 304 2.76 -2.98 -17.47
C ASP A 304 3.88 -3.78 -16.80
N SER A 305 4.22 -3.48 -15.54
CA SER A 305 5.16 -4.25 -14.75
C SER A 305 4.51 -5.43 -14.06
N THR A 306 4.68 -6.62 -14.65
CA THR A 306 4.28 -7.87 -13.99
C THR A 306 5.04 -8.10 -12.68
N THR A 307 6.25 -7.54 -12.53
CA THR A 307 7.02 -7.57 -11.28
C THR A 307 6.31 -6.80 -10.18
N VAL A 308 5.82 -5.59 -10.46
CA VAL A 308 5.04 -4.80 -9.49
C VAL A 308 3.75 -5.52 -9.10
N LEU A 309 3.01 -6.08 -10.07
CA LEU A 309 1.81 -6.86 -9.78
C LEU A 309 2.10 -8.06 -8.87
N ARG A 310 3.18 -8.80 -9.14
CA ARG A 310 3.64 -9.92 -8.30
C ARG A 310 3.99 -9.46 -6.89
N TYR A 311 4.69 -8.33 -6.75
CA TYR A 311 5.02 -7.76 -5.44
C TYR A 311 3.77 -7.39 -4.65
N ILE A 312 2.79 -6.76 -5.30
CA ILE A 312 1.53 -6.34 -4.68
C ILE A 312 0.63 -7.53 -4.31
N ASP A 313 0.70 -8.63 -5.03
CA ASP A 313 -0.10 -9.84 -4.75
C ASP A 313 0.58 -10.81 -3.76
N ASN A 314 1.90 -10.69 -3.57
CA ASN A 314 2.65 -11.66 -2.77
C ASN A 314 2.52 -11.48 -1.23
N ASN A 315 1.91 -12.43 -0.55
CA ASN A 315 1.72 -12.41 0.91
C ASN A 315 2.74 -13.24 1.71
N THR A 316 3.76 -13.82 1.05
CA THR A 316 4.64 -14.82 1.67
C THR A 316 6.13 -14.43 1.66
N ALA A 317 6.55 -13.58 0.73
CA ALA A 317 7.93 -13.20 0.53
C ALA A 317 8.32 -12.05 1.48
N HIS A 318 9.51 -12.15 2.05
CA HIS A 318 10.09 -11.09 2.85
C HIS A 318 10.94 -10.17 1.98
N PHE A 319 10.36 -9.07 1.51
CA PHE A 319 11.07 -8.10 0.68
C PHE A 319 12.11 -7.29 1.46
N LYS A 320 13.12 -6.78 0.75
CA LYS A 320 14.03 -5.74 1.24
C LYS A 320 13.23 -4.48 1.61
N THR A 321 13.75 -3.71 2.56
CA THR A 321 13.03 -2.60 3.22
C THR A 321 12.44 -1.59 2.23
N PHE A 322 13.15 -1.27 1.13
CA PHE A 322 12.62 -0.38 0.11
C PHE A 322 11.30 -0.92 -0.46
N VAL A 323 11.32 -2.13 -1.02
CA VAL A 323 10.15 -2.75 -1.65
C VAL A 323 9.04 -3.00 -0.63
N ALA A 324 9.38 -3.55 0.55
CA ALA A 324 8.42 -3.79 1.63
C ALA A 324 7.65 -2.52 2.03
N ASN A 325 8.34 -1.41 2.25
CA ASN A 325 7.69 -0.16 2.65
C ASN A 325 6.75 0.39 1.57
N ARG A 326 7.08 0.24 0.28
CA ARG A 326 6.20 0.71 -0.81
C ARG A 326 4.99 -0.21 -1.00
N ILE A 327 5.18 -1.52 -0.89
CA ILE A 327 4.07 -2.49 -0.89
C ILE A 327 3.11 -2.18 0.26
N ASN A 328 3.61 -1.90 1.46
CA ASN A 328 2.76 -1.54 2.61
C ASN A 328 1.91 -0.30 2.30
N VAL A 329 2.51 0.77 1.78
CA VAL A 329 1.76 1.98 1.37
C VAL A 329 0.67 1.65 0.34
N ILE A 330 0.95 0.77 -0.62
CA ILE A 330 -0.02 0.37 -1.64
C ILE A 330 -1.16 -0.45 -1.00
N ARG A 331 -0.83 -1.44 -0.17
CA ARG A 331 -1.81 -2.36 0.44
C ARG A 331 -2.64 -1.74 1.56
N GLU A 332 -2.14 -0.70 2.22
CA GLU A 332 -2.91 0.08 3.20
C GLU A 332 -4.06 0.85 2.54
N ALA A 333 -3.90 1.23 1.27
CA ALA A 333 -4.86 2.04 0.54
C ALA A 333 -5.67 1.27 -0.51
N THR A 334 -5.19 0.12 -0.97
CA THR A 334 -5.77 -0.63 -2.10
C THR A 334 -5.75 -2.14 -1.86
N LYS A 335 -6.61 -2.86 -2.57
CA LYS A 335 -6.60 -4.33 -2.61
C LYS A 335 -5.80 -4.83 -3.81
N PRO A 336 -5.08 -5.97 -3.72
CA PRO A 336 -4.40 -6.56 -4.87
C PRO A 336 -5.32 -6.78 -6.08
N SER A 337 -6.60 -7.10 -5.86
CA SER A 337 -7.61 -7.27 -6.92
C SER A 337 -7.93 -6.02 -7.72
N GLN A 338 -7.54 -4.83 -7.26
CA GLN A 338 -7.71 -3.56 -7.99
C GLN A 338 -6.57 -3.29 -8.97
N TRP A 339 -5.47 -4.06 -8.91
CA TRP A 339 -4.31 -3.89 -9.76
C TRP A 339 -4.40 -4.81 -10.98
N LYS A 340 -4.37 -4.22 -12.16
CA LYS A 340 -4.49 -4.89 -13.44
C LYS A 340 -3.25 -4.64 -14.30
N TYR A 341 -2.91 -5.62 -15.11
CA TYR A 341 -1.92 -5.47 -16.17
C TYR A 341 -2.49 -4.67 -17.34
N VAL A 342 -1.67 -3.81 -17.93
CA VAL A 342 -1.90 -3.16 -19.23
C VAL A 342 -0.67 -3.40 -20.11
N ARG A 343 -0.85 -3.50 -21.43
CA ARG A 343 0.29 -3.58 -22.36
C ARG A 343 1.02 -2.24 -22.39
N THR A 344 2.34 -2.24 -22.48
CA THR A 344 3.17 -1.02 -22.58
C THR A 344 2.65 -0.07 -23.68
N THR A 345 2.33 -0.59 -24.86
CA THR A 345 1.79 0.22 -25.98
C THR A 345 0.44 0.89 -25.71
N GLU A 346 -0.29 0.44 -24.70
CA GLU A 346 -1.58 0.99 -24.27
C GLU A 346 -1.49 1.71 -22.93
N ASN A 347 -0.30 1.80 -22.33
CA ASN A 347 -0.09 2.45 -21.04
C ASN A 347 0.16 3.95 -21.24
N PRO A 348 -0.81 4.84 -20.95
CA PRO A 348 -0.63 6.27 -21.12
C PRO A 348 0.42 6.84 -20.15
N ALA A 349 0.78 6.13 -19.09
CA ALA A 349 1.82 6.57 -18.15
C ALA A 349 3.24 6.53 -18.73
N ASP A 350 3.45 5.87 -19.89
CA ASP A 350 4.70 6.00 -20.67
C ASP A 350 4.98 7.46 -21.06
N LEU A 351 3.95 8.23 -21.36
CA LEU A 351 4.09 9.64 -21.78
C LEU A 351 4.71 10.52 -20.67
N PRO A 352 4.21 10.54 -19.43
CA PRO A 352 4.82 11.27 -18.32
C PRO A 352 6.06 10.59 -17.70
N SER A 353 6.46 9.38 -18.13
CA SER A 353 7.69 8.71 -17.68
C SER A 353 8.85 8.83 -18.69
N ARG A 354 8.56 9.07 -19.97
CA ARG A 354 9.55 9.18 -21.07
C ARG A 354 9.59 10.56 -21.72
N GLY A 355 8.48 11.29 -21.67
CA GLY A 355 8.32 12.60 -22.27
C GLY A 355 7.64 12.56 -23.64
N LEU A 356 7.10 13.69 -24.07
CA LEU A 356 6.40 13.85 -25.34
C LEU A 356 6.70 15.23 -25.93
N LYS A 357 6.80 15.32 -27.26
CA LYS A 357 6.86 16.61 -27.95
C LYS A 357 5.52 17.35 -27.85
N ALA A 358 5.55 18.64 -27.61
CA ALA A 358 4.38 19.52 -27.57
C ALA A 358 3.58 19.44 -28.88
N LYS A 359 4.27 19.41 -30.03
CA LYS A 359 3.60 19.22 -31.33
C LYS A 359 2.80 17.91 -31.39
N SER A 360 3.37 16.82 -30.88
CA SER A 360 2.69 15.52 -30.83
C SER A 360 1.51 15.51 -29.86
N LEU A 361 1.64 16.18 -28.71
CA LEU A 361 0.55 16.36 -27.76
C LEU A 361 -0.60 17.19 -28.36
N ALA A 362 -0.28 18.25 -29.09
CA ALA A 362 -1.28 19.09 -29.75
C ALA A 362 -2.04 18.36 -30.87
N GLN A 363 -1.42 17.35 -31.50
CA GLN A 363 -1.99 16.60 -32.61
C GLN A 363 -2.77 15.34 -32.18
N SER A 364 -2.53 14.82 -30.98
CA SER A 364 -3.16 13.59 -30.49
C SER A 364 -3.88 13.81 -29.16
N ARG A 365 -5.13 13.39 -29.10
CA ARG A 365 -5.92 13.46 -27.88
C ARG A 365 -5.77 12.24 -26.96
N THR A 366 -4.95 11.24 -27.31
CA THR A 366 -4.81 10.00 -26.50
C THR A 366 -4.42 10.28 -25.05
N TRP A 367 -3.59 11.30 -24.80
CA TRP A 367 -3.23 11.71 -23.44
C TRP A 367 -4.43 12.21 -22.63
N ILE A 368 -5.33 12.96 -23.27
CA ILE A 368 -6.48 13.61 -22.62
C ILE A 368 -7.69 12.68 -22.54
N ASP A 369 -7.99 11.96 -23.61
CA ASP A 369 -9.17 11.10 -23.70
C ASP A 369 -8.91 9.71 -23.08
N GLY A 370 -7.64 9.35 -22.88
CA GLY A 370 -7.20 8.09 -22.27
C GLY A 370 -7.26 6.89 -23.22
N PRO A 371 -6.92 5.69 -22.72
CA PRO A 371 -6.92 4.48 -23.54
C PRO A 371 -8.33 4.08 -23.97
N SER A 372 -8.50 3.79 -25.27
CA SER A 372 -9.82 3.47 -25.85
C SER A 372 -10.46 2.23 -25.24
N PHE A 373 -9.68 1.25 -24.76
CA PHE A 373 -10.22 0.04 -24.14
C PHE A 373 -11.04 0.33 -22.88
N LEU A 374 -10.82 1.47 -22.20
CA LEU A 374 -11.64 1.86 -21.05
C LEU A 374 -13.10 2.14 -21.43
N LEU A 375 -13.34 2.49 -22.69
CA LEU A 375 -14.68 2.72 -23.22
C LEU A 375 -15.40 1.40 -23.60
N ASN A 376 -14.68 0.28 -23.64
CA ASN A 376 -15.27 -1.04 -23.88
C ASN A 376 -15.83 -1.63 -22.58
N ASN A 377 -16.40 -2.83 -22.66
CA ASN A 377 -16.82 -3.56 -21.46
C ASN A 377 -15.60 -4.10 -20.71
N GLU A 378 -15.74 -4.34 -19.40
CA GLU A 378 -14.62 -4.84 -18.58
C GLU A 378 -14.09 -6.19 -19.05
N CYS A 379 -14.93 -7.02 -19.70
CA CYS A 379 -14.53 -8.30 -20.29
C CYS A 379 -13.60 -8.13 -21.50
N ASP A 380 -13.59 -6.95 -22.12
CA ASP A 380 -12.76 -6.62 -23.29
C ASP A 380 -11.52 -5.81 -22.90
N TRP A 381 -11.29 -5.59 -21.61
CA TRP A 381 -10.07 -4.97 -21.09
C TRP A 381 -8.86 -5.89 -21.30
N PRO A 382 -7.63 -5.35 -21.24
CA PRO A 382 -6.42 -6.12 -21.46
C PRO A 382 -6.36 -7.43 -20.65
N GLU A 383 -5.96 -8.50 -21.32
CA GLU A 383 -5.82 -9.82 -20.71
C GLU A 383 -4.84 -9.76 -19.53
N GLN A 384 -5.26 -10.35 -18.41
CA GLN A 384 -4.43 -10.43 -17.22
C GLN A 384 -3.46 -11.60 -17.38
N PRO A 385 -2.14 -11.38 -17.18
CA PRO A 385 -1.16 -12.44 -17.34
C PRO A 385 -1.48 -13.58 -16.38
N MET A 386 -1.50 -14.82 -16.87
CA MET A 386 -1.67 -15.99 -16.02
C MET A 386 -0.62 -15.94 -14.91
N GLN A 387 -1.08 -15.82 -13.66
CA GLN A 387 -0.22 -15.89 -12.49
C GLN A 387 0.36 -17.30 -12.39
N ARG A 388 1.50 -17.54 -13.05
CA ARG A 388 2.33 -18.67 -12.64
C ARG A 388 2.79 -18.37 -11.23
N LYS A 389 2.48 -19.27 -10.28
CA LYS A 389 3.07 -19.32 -8.94
C LYS A 389 4.55 -19.72 -9.03
N GLU A 390 5.31 -19.03 -9.88
CA GLU A 390 6.76 -19.14 -9.92
C GLU A 390 7.30 -18.47 -8.64
N SER A 391 8.19 -19.19 -7.96
CA SER A 391 8.77 -18.75 -6.70
C SER A 391 9.58 -17.47 -6.89
N LEU A 392 9.29 -16.41 -6.11
CA LEU A 392 10.13 -15.20 -6.04
C LEU A 392 11.45 -15.44 -5.28
N GLN A 393 11.81 -16.69 -4.92
CA GLN A 393 13.03 -16.99 -4.16
C GLN A 393 14.32 -16.48 -4.81
N ASN A 394 14.35 -16.36 -6.15
CA ASN A 394 15.52 -15.87 -6.88
C ASN A 394 15.43 -14.36 -7.22
N ASP A 395 14.39 -13.66 -6.76
CA ASP A 395 14.24 -12.23 -7.01
C ASP A 395 15.22 -11.43 -6.12
N PRO A 396 16.01 -10.49 -6.69
CA PRO A 396 17.02 -9.74 -5.95
C PRO A 396 16.45 -8.84 -4.84
N GLU A 397 15.15 -8.51 -4.89
CA GLU A 397 14.45 -7.73 -3.87
C GLU A 397 13.86 -8.59 -2.76
N VAL A 398 13.83 -9.91 -2.90
CA VAL A 398 13.47 -10.83 -1.83
C VAL A 398 14.70 -11.07 -0.96
N LYS A 399 14.52 -10.98 0.37
CA LYS A 399 15.58 -11.32 1.30
C LYS A 399 15.79 -12.83 1.22
N ASN A 400 17.03 -13.23 0.92
CA ASN A 400 17.46 -14.59 1.18
C ASN A 400 17.34 -14.82 2.69
N MET A 401 16.25 -15.46 3.10
CA MET A 401 16.23 -16.07 4.40
C MET A 401 17.25 -17.19 4.33
N ALA A 402 18.43 -16.98 4.91
CA ALA A 402 19.21 -18.11 5.36
C ALA A 402 18.24 -18.98 6.16
N THR A 403 18.11 -20.25 5.79
CA THR A 403 17.29 -21.21 6.51
C THR A 403 17.90 -21.37 7.90
N VAL A 404 17.59 -20.44 8.80
CA VAL A 404 17.77 -20.65 10.21
C VAL A 404 16.63 -21.57 10.57
N ASN A 405 16.96 -22.82 10.91
CA ASN A 405 16.02 -23.72 11.56
C ASN A 405 15.70 -23.13 12.94
N THR A 406 14.86 -22.10 12.96
CA THR A 406 14.35 -21.50 14.18
C THR A 406 13.21 -22.40 14.65
N ILE A 407 13.46 -23.19 15.68
CA ILE A 407 12.37 -23.80 16.45
C ILE A 407 11.67 -22.62 17.12
N LYS A 408 10.51 -22.25 16.56
CA LYS A 408 9.59 -21.33 17.20
C LYS A 408 9.03 -22.09 18.41
N VAL A 409 9.66 -21.95 19.57
CA VAL A 409 9.03 -22.31 20.84
C VAL A 409 8.02 -21.20 21.09
N GLU A 410 6.83 -21.37 20.52
CA GLU A 410 5.66 -20.67 21.05
C GLU A 410 5.48 -21.19 22.49
N GLU A 411 5.38 -20.28 23.46
CA GLU A 411 5.03 -20.59 24.85
C GLU A 411 3.58 -21.07 24.93
N ASP A 412 3.34 -22.25 24.38
CA ASP A 412 2.02 -22.72 24.05
C ASP A 412 1.94 -24.20 24.40
N LYS A 413 1.75 -24.47 25.70
CA LYS A 413 1.65 -25.78 26.40
C LYS A 413 2.55 -26.87 25.81
N GLU A 414 3.60 -27.29 26.53
CA GLU A 414 4.50 -28.38 26.13
C GLU A 414 3.76 -29.49 25.36
N PRO A 415 4.25 -29.98 24.20
CA PRO A 415 3.51 -30.93 23.33
C PRO A 415 2.98 -32.18 24.05
N MET A 416 3.64 -32.57 25.14
CA MET A 416 3.20 -33.68 26.00
C MET A 416 1.95 -33.31 26.82
N ASN A 417 1.82 -32.07 27.30
CA ASN A 417 0.60 -31.59 27.96
C ASN A 417 -0.59 -31.60 26.99
N LYS A 418 -0.40 -31.17 25.73
CA LYS A 418 -1.45 -31.28 24.70
C LYS A 418 -1.85 -32.75 24.42
N LEU A 419 -0.89 -33.68 24.47
CA LEU A 419 -1.16 -35.11 24.30
C LEU A 419 -1.93 -35.69 25.49
N ILE A 420 -1.58 -35.31 26.72
CA ILE A 420 -2.25 -35.77 27.95
C ILE A 420 -3.67 -35.20 28.01
N ASP A 421 -3.84 -33.90 27.74
CA ASP A 421 -5.15 -33.20 27.73
C ASP A 421 -6.12 -33.79 26.68
N TYR A 422 -5.60 -34.37 25.58
CA TYR A 422 -6.41 -34.91 24.49
C TYR A 422 -7.13 -36.23 24.83
N TYR A 423 -6.55 -37.05 25.72
CA TYR A 423 -7.11 -38.37 26.05
C TYR A 423 -7.83 -38.35 27.40
N SER A 424 -9.14 -38.59 27.38
CA SER A 424 -9.97 -38.72 28.59
C SER A 424 -9.89 -40.09 29.27
N GLU A 425 -9.18 -41.07 28.68
CA GLU A 425 -9.02 -42.42 29.24
C GLU A 425 -7.54 -42.80 29.38
N TRP A 426 -7.13 -43.16 30.60
CA TRP A 426 -5.74 -43.54 30.93
C TRP A 426 -5.17 -44.62 30.01
N HIS A 427 -5.96 -45.65 29.71
CA HIS A 427 -5.52 -46.74 28.84
C HIS A 427 -5.29 -46.28 27.39
N LYS A 428 -6.07 -45.34 26.86
CA LYS A 428 -5.87 -44.76 25.53
C LYS A 428 -4.60 -43.91 25.47
N LEU A 429 -4.36 -43.09 26.51
CA LEU A 429 -3.13 -42.32 26.66
C LEU A 429 -1.90 -43.23 26.73
N LYS A 430 -1.92 -44.28 27.57
CA LYS A 430 -0.82 -45.26 27.68
C LYS A 430 -0.51 -45.92 26.35
N ARG A 431 -1.52 -46.32 25.56
CA ARG A 431 -1.33 -46.89 24.22
C ARG A 431 -0.70 -45.90 23.25
N ALA A 432 -1.15 -44.64 23.26
CA ALA A 432 -0.61 -43.59 22.41
C ALA A 432 0.88 -43.33 22.72
N VAL A 433 1.21 -43.15 24.00
CA VAL A 433 2.59 -42.94 24.45
C VAL A 433 3.48 -44.16 24.18
N ALA A 434 2.96 -45.37 24.36
CA ALA A 434 3.67 -46.61 24.02
C ALA A 434 4.05 -46.68 22.53
N TRP A 435 3.14 -46.29 21.63
CA TRP A 435 3.44 -46.20 20.20
C TRP A 435 4.51 -45.14 19.89
N ILE A 436 4.46 -43.98 20.55
CA ILE A 436 5.46 -42.92 20.39
C ILE A 436 6.84 -43.40 20.87
N LEU A 437 6.92 -44.06 22.02
CA LEU A 437 8.18 -44.63 22.54
C LEU A 437 8.72 -45.73 21.62
N LYS A 438 7.83 -46.58 21.09
CA LYS A 438 8.21 -47.61 20.11
C LYS A 438 8.72 -47.00 18.81
N LEU A 439 8.10 -45.93 18.33
CA LEU A 439 8.57 -45.15 17.18
C LEU A 439 9.93 -44.49 17.47
N LYS A 440 10.13 -43.94 18.67
CA LYS A 440 11.42 -43.37 19.08
C LYS A 440 12.54 -44.42 19.01
N ARG A 441 12.33 -45.60 19.61
CA ARG A 441 13.30 -46.72 19.54
C ARG A 441 13.55 -47.17 18.09
N THR A 442 12.48 -47.22 17.29
CA THR A 442 12.52 -47.54 15.86
C THR A 442 13.42 -46.59 15.09
N LEU A 443 13.28 -45.28 15.32
CA LEU A 443 14.06 -44.24 14.65
C LEU A 443 15.51 -44.24 15.13
N GLN A 444 15.76 -44.51 16.42
CA GLN A 444 17.12 -44.66 16.96
C GLN A 444 17.85 -45.83 16.31
N GLN A 445 17.22 -47.01 16.22
CA GLN A 445 17.79 -48.16 15.53
C GLN A 445 18.10 -47.85 14.05
N LEU A 446 17.18 -47.20 13.34
CA LEU A 446 17.41 -46.81 11.94
C LEU A 446 18.55 -45.79 11.79
N LYS A 447 18.75 -44.91 12.77
CA LYS A 447 19.85 -43.95 12.80
C LYS A 447 21.18 -44.66 13.01
N ASP A 448 21.23 -45.57 13.97
CA ASP A 448 22.45 -46.30 14.32
C ASP A 448 22.87 -47.24 13.19
N GLU A 449 21.91 -47.99 12.62
CA GLU A 449 22.11 -48.83 11.43
C GLU A 449 22.65 -48.01 10.25
N ARG A 450 22.03 -46.86 9.95
CA ARG A 450 22.49 -45.98 8.87
C ARG A 450 23.91 -45.47 9.11
N LYS A 451 24.26 -45.15 10.36
CA LYS A 451 25.59 -44.67 10.75
C LYS A 451 26.65 -45.76 10.58
N GLU A 452 26.31 -47.01 10.94
CA GLU A 452 27.18 -48.16 10.77
C GLU A 452 27.39 -48.50 9.30
N LEU A 453 26.33 -48.61 8.50
CA LEU A 453 26.45 -48.84 7.06
C LEU A 453 27.21 -47.74 6.34
N SER A 454 26.99 -46.47 6.73
CA SER A 454 27.73 -45.36 6.12
C SER A 454 29.23 -45.50 6.34
N ARG A 455 29.67 -45.94 7.54
CA ARG A 455 31.09 -46.18 7.83
C ARG A 455 31.64 -47.33 6.99
N THR A 456 30.93 -48.45 6.90
CA THR A 456 31.36 -49.62 6.12
C THR A 456 31.42 -49.34 4.61
N ILE A 457 30.44 -48.62 4.07
CA ILE A 457 30.37 -48.29 2.64
C ILE A 457 31.48 -47.28 2.26
N VAL A 458 31.77 -46.30 3.13
CA VAL A 458 32.86 -45.33 2.90
C VAL A 458 34.23 -46.02 2.91
N GLN A 459 34.41 -47.11 3.65
CA GLN A 459 35.65 -47.90 3.65
C GLN A 459 35.80 -48.77 2.40
N ALA A 460 34.71 -49.26 1.81
CA ALA A 460 34.73 -50.21 0.69
C ALA A 460 34.56 -49.58 -0.70
N GLU A 461 34.03 -48.35 -0.80
CA GLU A 461 33.73 -47.68 -2.07
C GLU A 461 34.23 -46.23 -2.02
N LYS A 462 35.01 -45.80 -3.02
CA LYS A 462 35.58 -44.43 -3.07
C LYS A 462 34.71 -43.44 -3.86
N ASP A 463 33.83 -43.94 -4.72
CA ASP A 463 32.93 -43.13 -5.53
C ASP A 463 31.70 -42.69 -4.72
N HIS A 464 31.54 -41.38 -4.54
CA HIS A 464 30.47 -40.78 -3.72
C HIS A 464 29.06 -41.07 -4.24
N GLU A 465 28.86 -41.18 -5.54
CA GLU A 465 27.54 -41.43 -6.13
C GLU A 465 27.13 -42.89 -5.92
N LYS A 466 28.10 -43.80 -6.05
CA LYS A 466 27.92 -45.23 -5.72
C LYS A 466 27.73 -45.46 -4.22
N GLN A 467 28.42 -44.72 -3.35
CA GLN A 467 28.21 -44.77 -1.89
C GLN A 467 26.75 -44.46 -1.52
N ARG A 468 26.21 -43.38 -2.08
CA ARG A 468 24.84 -42.95 -1.81
C ARG A 468 23.81 -43.97 -2.29
N SER A 469 23.96 -44.47 -3.52
CA SER A 469 23.07 -45.46 -4.10
C SER A 469 23.07 -46.78 -3.30
N LYS A 470 24.24 -47.28 -2.90
CA LYS A 470 24.36 -48.48 -2.05
C LYS A 470 23.73 -48.29 -0.66
N LEU A 471 23.94 -47.14 -0.03
CA LEU A 471 23.38 -46.83 1.28
C LEU A 471 21.84 -46.75 1.22
N GLU A 472 21.29 -46.09 0.20
CA GLU A 472 19.84 -45.98 0.01
C GLU A 472 19.20 -47.35 -0.28
N HIS A 473 19.84 -48.17 -1.12
CA HIS A 473 19.38 -49.53 -1.42
C HIS A 473 19.35 -50.43 -0.17
N HIS A 474 20.44 -50.43 0.62
CA HIS A 474 20.51 -51.22 1.85
C HIS A 474 19.51 -50.74 2.91
N MET A 475 19.38 -49.43 3.12
CA MET A 475 18.40 -48.88 4.07
C MET A 475 16.96 -49.19 3.64
N LYS A 476 16.68 -49.23 2.33
CA LYS A 476 15.37 -49.63 1.80
C LYS A 476 15.09 -51.11 2.09
N LYS A 477 16.07 -51.98 1.85
CA LYS A 477 15.98 -53.41 2.17
C LYS A 477 15.77 -53.63 3.67
N TYR A 478 16.59 -53.02 4.52
CA TYR A 478 16.49 -53.12 5.98
C TYR A 478 15.12 -52.69 6.52
N LYS A 479 14.56 -51.59 5.99
CA LYS A 479 13.21 -51.14 6.34
C LYS A 479 12.13 -52.12 5.91
N SER A 480 12.29 -52.78 4.76
CA SER A 480 11.31 -53.75 4.24
C SER A 480 11.34 -55.10 4.97
N THR A 481 12.50 -55.56 5.44
CA THR A 481 12.66 -56.83 6.16
C THR A 481 12.32 -56.73 7.64
N ARG A 482 12.00 -55.53 8.13
CA ARG A 482 11.77 -55.29 9.54
C ARG A 482 10.33 -55.66 9.93
N GLU A 483 10.21 -56.60 10.86
CA GLU A 483 8.91 -57.03 11.40
C GLU A 483 8.19 -55.88 12.14
N LYS A 484 6.90 -55.71 11.80
CA LYS A 484 6.00 -54.81 12.53
C LYS A 484 5.46 -55.54 13.76
N LYS A 485 6.11 -55.35 14.91
CA LYS A 485 5.69 -55.98 16.18
C LYS A 485 4.53 -55.19 16.83
N PRO A 486 3.46 -55.85 17.30
CA PRO A 486 2.39 -55.20 18.07
C PRO A 486 2.93 -54.67 19.41
N LEU A 487 2.18 -53.80 20.09
CA LEU A 487 2.53 -53.36 21.45
C LEU A 487 2.53 -54.55 22.42
N THR A 488 3.55 -54.63 23.27
CA THR A 488 3.64 -55.62 24.36
C THR A 488 3.19 -55.01 25.68
N LEU A 489 3.01 -55.84 26.71
CA LEU A 489 2.75 -55.37 28.07
C LEU A 489 3.88 -54.48 28.57
N ASP A 490 5.13 -54.83 28.30
CA ASP A 490 6.31 -54.04 28.67
C ASP A 490 6.31 -52.66 28.01
N ASP A 491 5.83 -52.54 26.78
CA ASP A 491 5.69 -51.25 26.10
C ASP A 491 4.69 -50.34 26.83
N LEU A 492 3.62 -50.92 27.40
CA LEU A 492 2.62 -50.18 28.18
C LEU A 492 3.15 -49.79 29.58
N VAL A 493 3.89 -50.67 30.24
CA VAL A 493 4.54 -50.39 31.55
C VAL A 493 5.60 -49.30 31.40
N ALA A 494 6.37 -49.33 30.31
CA ALA A 494 7.34 -48.28 30.00
C ALA A 494 6.64 -46.94 29.73
N ALA A 495 5.52 -46.94 29.00
CA ALA A 495 4.75 -45.73 28.74
C ALA A 495 4.17 -45.13 30.03
N GLU A 496 3.59 -45.97 30.90
CA GLU A 496 3.10 -45.58 32.22
C GLU A 496 4.20 -44.90 33.05
N SER A 497 5.37 -45.54 33.13
CA SER A 497 6.52 -44.99 33.86
C SER A 497 6.96 -43.63 33.31
N GLU A 498 6.99 -43.44 31.98
CA GLU A 498 7.40 -42.17 31.38
C GLU A 498 6.37 -41.06 31.56
N ILE A 499 5.06 -41.37 31.54
CA ILE A 499 4.01 -40.39 31.83
C ILE A 499 4.11 -39.91 33.27
N ILE A 500 4.31 -40.84 34.23
CA ILE A 500 4.48 -40.51 35.65
C ILE A 500 5.71 -39.62 35.84
N LYS A 501 6.86 -39.98 35.27
CA LYS A 501 8.09 -39.17 35.34
C LYS A 501 7.87 -37.77 34.76
N PHE A 502 7.13 -37.66 33.66
CA PHE A 502 6.83 -36.37 33.05
C PHE A 502 5.99 -35.50 33.98
N SER A 503 4.89 -36.04 34.53
CA SER A 503 4.02 -35.31 35.47
C SER A 503 4.79 -34.87 36.72
N GLN A 504 5.61 -35.77 37.28
CA GLN A 504 6.41 -35.46 38.47
C GLN A 504 7.47 -34.38 38.20
N ARG A 505 8.08 -34.35 37.00
CA ARG A 505 9.02 -33.28 36.63
C ARG A 505 8.36 -31.93 36.47
N GLN A 506 7.10 -31.87 36.06
CA GLN A 506 6.37 -30.61 35.94
C GLN A 506 6.04 -30.04 37.32
N GLN A 507 5.65 -30.89 38.27
CA GLN A 507 5.11 -30.45 39.56
C GLN A 507 6.13 -30.46 40.72
N PHE A 508 7.12 -31.36 40.68
CA PHE A 508 8.03 -31.64 41.80
C PHE A 508 9.52 -31.69 41.35
N ASN A 509 9.90 -30.82 40.42
CA ASN A 509 11.25 -30.80 39.84
C ASN A 509 12.35 -30.57 40.90
N GLU A 510 12.09 -29.69 41.86
CA GLU A 510 13.05 -29.32 42.90
C GLU A 510 13.30 -30.48 43.85
N GLU A 511 12.24 -31.20 44.23
CA GLU A 511 12.27 -32.39 45.07
C GLU A 511 12.98 -33.55 44.35
N LEU A 512 12.69 -33.75 43.06
CA LEU A 512 13.39 -34.74 42.24
C LEU A 512 14.89 -34.44 42.16
N GLN A 513 15.27 -33.18 41.95
CA GLN A 513 16.69 -32.79 41.90
C GLN A 513 17.39 -32.94 43.25
N ALA A 514 16.70 -32.66 44.36
CA ALA A 514 17.24 -32.87 45.70
C ALA A 514 17.52 -34.36 45.95
N LEU A 515 16.54 -35.23 45.68
CA LEU A 515 16.67 -36.68 45.89
C LEU A 515 17.67 -37.33 44.94
N GLN A 516 17.76 -36.89 43.66
CA GLN A 516 18.79 -37.35 42.72
C GLN A 516 20.21 -37.01 43.19
N LYS A 517 20.37 -35.91 43.93
CA LYS A 517 21.66 -35.48 44.52
C LYS A 517 21.90 -36.08 45.91
N GLY A 518 21.06 -37.01 46.36
CA GLY A 518 21.15 -37.64 47.69
C GLY A 518 20.84 -36.70 48.85
N LYS A 519 20.15 -35.58 48.59
CA LYS A 519 19.75 -34.60 49.60
C LYS A 519 18.29 -34.83 50.03
N GLN A 520 17.97 -34.49 51.28
CA GLN A 520 16.59 -34.46 51.74
C GLN A 520 15.79 -33.36 51.01
N VAL A 521 14.50 -33.64 50.80
CA VAL A 521 13.54 -32.67 50.27
C VAL A 521 13.41 -31.46 51.20
N SER A 522 13.18 -30.28 50.64
CA SER A 522 13.02 -29.03 51.41
C SER A 522 11.87 -29.13 52.42
N ARG A 523 12.06 -28.61 53.65
CA ARG A 523 11.01 -28.55 54.68
C ARG A 523 9.77 -27.77 54.26
N ASN A 524 9.90 -26.91 53.24
CA ASN A 524 8.80 -26.11 52.70
C ASN A 524 8.02 -26.83 51.57
N SER A 525 8.48 -28.02 51.12
CA SER A 525 7.76 -28.82 50.12
C SER A 525 6.56 -29.51 50.74
N GLN A 526 5.47 -29.59 49.98
CA GLN A 526 4.28 -30.37 50.36
C GLN A 526 4.58 -31.86 50.53
N LEU A 527 5.63 -32.36 49.87
CA LEU A 527 6.03 -33.76 49.92
C LEU A 527 6.91 -34.08 51.14
N PHE A 528 7.46 -33.09 51.85
CA PHE A 528 8.40 -33.33 52.96
C PHE A 528 7.82 -34.22 54.07
N ARG A 529 6.51 -34.10 54.34
CA ARG A 529 5.82 -34.88 55.39
C ARG A 529 5.46 -36.31 54.97
N LEU A 530 5.63 -36.64 53.70
CA LEU A 530 5.27 -37.95 53.12
C LEU A 530 6.50 -38.83 52.86
N ASP A 531 7.63 -38.54 53.52
CA ASP A 531 8.91 -39.25 53.37
C ASP A 531 9.21 -39.70 51.91
N PRO A 532 9.44 -38.73 51.01
CA PRO A 532 9.52 -39.01 49.57
C PRO A 532 10.85 -39.68 49.23
N ILE A 533 10.77 -40.87 48.65
CA ILE A 533 11.90 -41.65 48.16
C ILE A 533 11.92 -41.67 46.63
N LEU A 534 13.11 -41.77 46.05
CA LEU A 534 13.28 -41.91 44.60
C LEU A 534 13.57 -43.37 44.25
N GLN A 535 12.64 -44.04 43.58
CA GLN A 535 12.78 -45.42 43.11
C GLN A 535 12.54 -45.49 41.60
N ASP A 536 13.49 -46.07 40.84
CA ASP A 536 13.43 -46.16 39.38
C ASP A 536 13.23 -44.80 38.66
N SER A 537 13.80 -43.74 39.25
CA SER A 537 13.61 -42.34 38.83
C SER A 537 12.17 -41.81 38.93
N ILE A 538 11.32 -42.46 39.72
CA ILE A 538 9.96 -42.05 40.06
C ILE A 538 9.91 -41.72 41.56
N LEU A 539 9.31 -40.60 41.92
CA LEU A 539 9.09 -40.21 43.30
C LEU A 539 7.96 -41.06 43.90
N ARG A 540 8.21 -41.69 45.04
CA ARG A 540 7.29 -42.56 45.79
C ARG A 540 7.28 -42.17 47.26
N VAL A 541 6.22 -42.52 47.97
CA VAL A 541 6.09 -42.34 49.42
C VAL A 541 6.53 -43.62 50.10
N ALA A 542 7.38 -43.54 51.12
CA ALA A 542 7.74 -44.70 51.92
C ALA A 542 6.52 -45.15 52.77
N GLU A 543 6.15 -46.43 52.72
CA GLU A 543 5.15 -46.98 53.64
C GLU A 543 5.78 -47.21 55.01
N ASP A 544 5.22 -46.55 56.04
CA ASP A 544 5.73 -46.56 57.40
C ASP A 544 5.67 -47.97 58.03
N SER A 545 6.81 -48.48 58.46
CA SER A 545 6.95 -49.76 59.19
C SER A 545 6.75 -49.61 60.71
N THR A 546 6.09 -48.54 61.18
CA THR A 546 5.85 -48.33 62.63
C THR A 546 4.46 -47.74 62.94
N SER A 547 3.41 -48.57 62.89
CA SER A 547 2.24 -48.41 63.78
C SER A 547 1.47 -49.73 63.97
N GLN A 548 1.12 -50.03 65.22
CA GLN A 548 0.42 -51.23 65.70
C GLN A 548 -1.04 -51.34 65.16
N PRO A 549 -1.64 -52.56 65.19
CA PRO A 549 -2.82 -52.89 64.39
C PRO A 549 -4.12 -52.41 65.03
N CYS A 550 -4.79 -51.45 64.39
CA CYS A 550 -6.22 -51.22 64.63
C CYS A 550 -7.05 -52.09 63.67
N GLN A 551 -7.98 -52.82 64.27
CA GLN A 551 -8.76 -53.92 63.72
C GLN A 551 -9.56 -53.53 62.46
N ARG A 552 -9.49 -54.38 61.42
CA ARG A 552 -10.46 -54.42 60.31
C ARG A 552 -11.75 -55.12 60.77
N PRO A 553 -12.94 -54.63 60.41
CA PRO A 553 -14.09 -55.52 60.19
C PRO A 553 -13.96 -56.21 58.82
N PRO A 554 -14.40 -57.47 58.69
CA PRO A 554 -14.15 -58.31 57.52
C PRO A 554 -15.24 -58.09 56.47
N ASN A 555 -14.88 -57.49 55.34
CA ASN A 555 -15.37 -57.82 53.98
C ASN A 555 -14.99 -56.72 52.99
N ALA A 556 -13.88 -56.91 52.26
CA ALA A 556 -13.70 -56.40 50.90
C ALA A 556 -12.50 -57.11 50.25
N GLN A 557 -12.74 -57.70 49.08
CA GLN A 557 -11.75 -58.34 48.20
C GLN A 557 -10.74 -57.32 47.61
N PRO A 558 -9.58 -57.77 47.09
CA PRO A 558 -8.46 -56.90 46.76
C PRO A 558 -8.68 -56.18 45.43
N SER A 559 -8.82 -54.85 45.49
CA SER A 559 -8.76 -53.97 44.32
C SER A 559 -7.42 -53.22 44.27
N TYR A 560 -6.86 -53.18 43.07
CA TYR A 560 -5.64 -52.51 42.65
C TYR A 560 -5.54 -51.02 43.02
N LEU A 561 -4.29 -50.56 43.14
CA LEU A 561 -3.78 -49.19 42.93
C LEU A 561 -4.22 -48.11 43.94
N ASN A 562 -3.29 -47.72 44.83
CA ASN A 562 -3.30 -46.42 45.50
C ASN A 562 -2.09 -45.60 45.03
N THR A 563 -2.28 -44.80 43.98
CA THR A 563 -1.54 -43.56 43.77
C THR A 563 -2.52 -42.44 44.05
N ALA A 564 -2.22 -41.67 45.10
CA ALA A 564 -3.10 -40.64 45.67
C ALA A 564 -3.63 -39.67 44.63
N GLU A 565 -4.97 -39.53 44.58
CA GLU A 565 -5.64 -38.36 44.04
C GLU A 565 -5.42 -37.17 44.97
N LEU A 566 -4.98 -36.03 44.43
CA LEU A 566 -5.06 -34.72 45.08
C LEU A 566 -5.63 -33.70 44.06
N PRO A 567 -6.47 -32.75 44.51
CA PRO A 567 -7.51 -32.12 43.68
C PRO A 567 -7.05 -30.88 42.89
N HIS A 568 -7.68 -30.75 41.72
CA HIS A 568 -7.81 -29.62 40.76
C HIS A 568 -6.62 -28.68 40.49
#